data_AF-A0A7V6M2T8-F1
#
_entry.id   AF-A0A7V6M2T8-F1
#
_cell.length_a   1.000
_cell.length_b   1.000
_cell.length_c   1.000
_cell.angle_alpha   90.00
_cell.angle_beta   90.00
_cell.angle_gamma   90.00
#
_symmetry.space_group_name_H-M   'P 1'
#
loop_
_entity.id
_entity.type
_entity.pdbx_description
1 polymer ?
#
loop_
_entity_poly.entity_id
_entity_poly.type
_entity_poly.pdbx_seq_one_letter_code
_entity_poly.pdbx_strand_id
1 'polypeptide(L)' 'MRDVPGGSIIGTIPIGRKVSGNLFENMVKTTYNGKTGYVYAALLQKNPVK' A
#
# COMPACT_ATOMS: atom_id res chain seq x y z
N MET A 1 4.46 3.67 -0.73
CA MET A 1 3.64 3.44 -1.94
C MET A 1 4.51 3.67 -3.16
N ARG A 2 4.49 2.73 -4.10
CA ARG A 2 5.25 2.79 -5.36
C ARG A 2 4.31 2.98 -6.55
N ASP A 3 4.79 3.57 -7.64
CA ASP A 3 4.03 3.76 -8.89
C ASP A 3 3.67 2.44 -9.56
N VAL A 4 4.63 1.51 -9.60
CA VAL A 4 4.51 0.14 -10.09
C VAL A 4 5.19 -0.84 -9.11
N PRO A 5 4.92 -2.14 -9.20
CA PRO A 5 5.65 -3.14 -8.43
C PRO A 5 7.17 -3.03 -8.68
N GLY A 6 7.96 -2.84 -7.62
CA GLY A 6 9.41 -2.61 -7.74
C GLY A 6 9.84 -1.24 -8.30
N GLY A 7 8.89 -0.36 -8.65
CA GLY A 7 9.16 0.96 -9.23
C GLY A 7 9.57 2.04 -8.22
N SER A 8 9.38 3.31 -8.57
CA SER A 8 9.76 4.45 -7.74
C SER A 8 8.80 4.68 -6.58
N ILE A 9 9.29 5.24 -5.47
CA ILE A 9 8.43 5.63 -4.34
C ILE A 9 7.69 6.92 -4.70
N ILE A 10 6.36 6.88 -4.67
CA ILE A 10 5.49 8.02 -5.02
C ILE A 10 4.72 8.60 -3.83
N GLY A 11 4.87 7.99 -2.66
CA GLY A 11 4.28 8.48 -1.42
C GLY A 11 4.46 7.52 -0.25
N THR A 12 4.23 8.02 0.95
CA THR A 12 4.32 7.26 2.20
C THR A 12 2.94 7.22 2.85
N ILE A 13 2.53 6.04 3.28
CA ILE A 13 1.30 5.84 4.04
C ILE A 13 1.72 5.64 5.50
N PRO A 14 1.29 6.50 6.44
CA PRO A 14 1.64 6.33 7.85
C PRO A 14 0.99 5.07 8.41
N ILE A 15 1.63 4.50 9.43
CA ILE A 15 1.12 3.33 10.16
C ILE A 15 -0.27 3.62 10.74
N GLY A 16 -1.13 2.60 10.81
CA GLY A 16 -2.49 2.71 11.33
C GLY A 16 -3.53 3.17 10.30
N ARG A 17 -3.10 3.54 9.08
CA ARG A 17 -4.05 3.78 7.99
C ARG A 17 -4.49 2.47 7.36
N LYS A 18 -5.81 2.31 7.24
CA LYS A 18 -6.41 1.21 6.47
C LYS A 18 -5.98 1.34 5.00
N VAL A 19 -5.34 0.28 4.51
CA VAL A 19 -5.04 0.07 3.09
C VAL A 19 -6.09 -0.89 2.55
N SER A 20 -6.70 -0.55 1.42
CA SER A 20 -7.72 -1.38 0.79
C SER A 20 -7.51 -1.42 -0.72
N GLY A 21 -7.63 -2.59 -1.32
CA GLY A 21 -7.48 -2.75 -2.75
C GLY A 21 -7.25 -4.19 -3.16
N ASN A 22 -6.87 -4.37 -4.43
CA ASN A 22 -6.63 -5.68 -5.02
C ASN A 22 -5.20 -6.13 -4.75
N LEU A 23 -5.04 -7.39 -4.35
CA LEU A 23 -3.72 -8.02 -4.26
C LEU A 23 -3.23 -8.33 -5.67
N PHE A 24 -2.03 -7.86 -5.98
CA PHE A 24 -1.29 -8.13 -7.19
C PHE A 24 0.07 -8.70 -6.78
N GLU A 25 0.23 -10.02 -6.92
CA GLU A 25 1.37 -10.77 -6.40
C GLU A 25 1.58 -10.51 -4.90
N ASN A 26 2.69 -9.86 -4.52
CA ASN A 26 3.05 -9.54 -3.14
C ASN A 26 2.75 -8.09 -2.75
N MET A 27 1.98 -7.37 -3.57
CA MET A 27 1.65 -5.96 -3.35
C MET A 27 0.16 -5.70 -3.49
N VAL A 28 -0.37 -4.78 -2.70
CA VAL A 28 -1.76 -4.32 -2.79
C VAL A 28 -1.79 -3.04 -3.61
N LYS A 29 -2.58 -3.04 -4.70
CA LYS A 29 -2.90 -1.84 -5.47
C LYS A 29 -3.95 -1.04 -4.70
N THR A 30 -3.58 0.13 -4.20
CA THR A 30 -4.42 0.99 -3.35
C THR A 30 -4.41 2.42 -3.88
N THR A 31 -5.44 3.18 -3.50
CA THR A 31 -5.48 4.63 -3.72
C THR A 31 -5.35 5.33 -2.37
N TYR A 32 -4.39 6.25 -2.25
CA TYR A 32 -4.16 7.05 -1.05
C TYR A 32 -3.92 8.51 -1.44
N ASN A 33 -4.64 9.45 -0.81
CA ASN A 33 -4.59 10.89 -1.11
C ASN A 33 -4.70 11.21 -2.62
N GLY A 34 -5.65 10.57 -3.32
CA GLY A 34 -5.88 10.77 -4.76
C GLY A 34 -4.83 10.13 -5.68
N LYS A 35 -3.79 9.49 -5.14
CA LYS A 35 -2.77 8.78 -5.91
C LYS A 35 -2.98 7.28 -5.83
N THR A 36 -2.97 6.61 -6.98
CA THR A 36 -3.01 5.14 -7.06
C THR A 36 -1.60 4.59 -7.13
N GLY A 37 -1.31 3.55 -6.36
CA GLY A 37 -0.02 2.89 -6.36
C GLY A 37 -0.04 1.54 -5.63
N TYR A 38 1.14 1.00 -5.38
CA TYR A 38 1.35 -0.33 -4.84
C TYR A 38 2.03 -0.28 -3.47
N VAL A 39 1.57 -1.12 -2.55
CA VAL A 39 2.12 -1.26 -1.19
C VAL A 39 2.43 -2.74 -0.94
N TYR A 40 3.62 -3.06 -0.43
CA TYR A 40 3.95 -4.45 -0.12
C TYR A 40 2.98 -5.02 0.93
N ALA A 41 2.39 -6.18 0.62
CA ALA A 41 1.50 -6.88 1.54
C ALA A 41 2.22 -7.28 2.83
N ALA A 42 3.53 -7.54 2.76
CA ALA A 42 4.38 -7.83 3.93
C ALA A 42 4.47 -6.67 4.95
N LEU A 43 4.13 -5.44 4.55
CA LEU A 43 4.07 -4.27 5.45
C LEU A 43 2.68 -4.06 6.06
N LEU A 44 1.70 -4.85 5.62
CA LEU A 44 0.33 -4.77 6.09
C LEU A 44 0.09 -5.80 7.18
N GLN A 45 -0.81 -5.47 8.08
CA GLN A 45 -1.31 -6.38 9.09
C GLN A 45 -2.82 -6.46 9.01
N LYS A 46 -3.37 -7.63 9.37
CA LYS A 46 -4.81 -7.86 9.36
C LYS A 46 -5.52 -7.10 10.49
N ASN A 47 -4.87 -7.01 11.65
CA ASN A 47 -5.44 -6.40 12.84
C ASN A 47 -5.11 -4.91 12.89
N PRO A 48 -5.95 -4.08 13.53
CA PRO A 48 -5.63 -2.68 13.79
C PRO A 48 -4.32 -2.55 14.59
N VAL A 49 -3.57 -1.49 14.30
CA VAL A 49 -2.39 -1.12 15.08
C VAL A 49 -2.85 -0.76 16.50
N LYS A 50 -2.15 -1.28 17.51
CA LYS A 50 -2.37 -0.97 18.93
C LYS A 50 -1.69 0.33 19.33
#